data_AF-Q84LT8-F1
#
_entry.id   AF-Q84LT8-F1
#
_cell.length_a   1.000
_cell.length_b   1.000
_cell.length_c   1.000
_cell.angle_alpha   90.00
_cell.angle_beta   90.00
_cell.angle_gamma   90.00
#
_symmetry.space_group_name_H-M   'P 1'
#
loop_
_entity.id
_entity.type
_entity.pdbx_description
1 polymer ?
#
loop_
_entity_poly.entity_id
_entity_poly.type
_entity_poly.pdbx_seq_one_letter_code
_entity_poly.pdbx_strand_id
1 'polypeptide(L)'
;HAAELTAGFYNVAGRDGYRPIARMLARHHATLNFTCLEMRDSEQPAEAKSAPQELVQQVLSSGWKEYIDVAGENALPRYDATAYNQMLLNVRPNGVNLNGPPKLKMSGLTYLRLSDDLLQTDNFELFKKFVKKMHADL
;
A
#
# COMPACT_ATOMS: atom_id res chain seq x y z
N HIS A 1 4.36 -12.21 14.44
CA HIS A 1 4.72 -10.80 14.66
C HIS A 1 6.06 -10.60 15.41
N ALA A 2 7.02 -11.55 15.37
CA ALA A 2 8.31 -11.36 16.08
C ALA A 2 9.14 -10.18 15.50
N ALA A 3 9.22 -10.10 14.16
CA ALA A 3 9.92 -9.02 13.48
C ALA A 3 9.30 -7.63 13.74
N GLU A 4 7.97 -7.55 13.80
CA GLU A 4 7.26 -6.32 14.17
C GLU A 4 7.57 -5.89 15.60
N LEU A 5 7.57 -6.84 16.56
CA LEU A 5 7.90 -6.56 17.96
C LEU A 5 9.30 -5.97 18.11
N THR A 6 10.30 -6.54 17.43
CA THR A 6 11.67 -6.03 17.48
C THR A 6 11.84 -4.71 16.75
N ALA A 7 11.01 -4.43 15.74
CA ALA A 7 10.95 -3.12 15.08
C ALA A 7 10.20 -2.05 15.91
N GLY A 8 9.57 -2.44 17.02
CA GLY A 8 8.84 -1.54 17.92
C GLY A 8 7.32 -1.48 17.67
N PHE A 9 6.80 -2.24 16.71
CA PHE A 9 5.36 -2.37 16.49
C PHE A 9 4.81 -3.50 17.36
N TYR A 10 4.19 -3.15 18.49
CA TYR A 10 3.55 -4.14 19.37
C TYR A 10 2.21 -4.62 18.80
N ASN A 11 2.26 -5.33 17.68
CA ASN A 11 1.12 -5.89 16.97
C ASN A 11 1.01 -7.40 17.26
N VAL A 12 -0.05 -7.83 17.96
CA VAL A 12 -0.27 -9.24 18.32
C VAL A 12 -1.77 -9.54 18.33
N ALA A 13 -2.15 -10.82 18.48
CA ALA A 13 -3.55 -11.20 18.61
C ALA A 13 -4.22 -10.41 19.76
N GLY A 14 -5.35 -9.76 19.46
CA GLY A 14 -6.08 -8.91 20.41
C GLY A 14 -5.50 -7.51 20.64
N ARG A 15 -4.38 -7.14 19.99
CA ARG A 15 -3.75 -5.83 20.12
C ARG A 15 -3.27 -5.29 18.78
N ASP A 16 -3.96 -4.27 18.29
CA ASP A 16 -3.54 -3.55 17.09
C ASP A 16 -2.34 -2.64 17.40
N GLY A 17 -1.19 -2.94 16.80
CA GLY A 17 0.04 -2.17 16.99
C GLY A 17 0.10 -0.86 16.21
N TYR A 18 -0.74 -0.70 15.18
CA TYR A 18 -0.68 0.42 14.22
C TYR A 18 -1.73 1.49 14.50
N ARG A 19 -2.91 1.11 14.99
CA ARG A 19 -4.00 2.05 15.30
C ARG A 19 -3.61 3.13 16.33
N PRO A 20 -2.84 2.83 17.40
CA PRO A 20 -2.34 3.87 18.29
C PRO A 20 -1.40 4.86 17.61
N ILE A 21 -0.61 4.40 16.62
CA ILE A 21 0.26 5.28 15.82
C ILE A 21 -0.60 6.18 14.94
N ALA A 22 -1.60 5.62 14.24
CA ALA A 22 -2.54 6.40 13.45
C ALA A 22 -3.28 7.45 14.28
N ARG A 23 -3.73 7.10 15.50
CA ARG A 23 -4.34 8.05 16.44
C ARG A 23 -3.39 9.17 16.84
N MET A 24 -2.12 8.85 17.06
CA MET A 24 -1.10 9.85 17.35
C MET A 24 -0.92 10.80 16.14
N LEU A 25 -0.84 10.27 14.92
CA LEU A 25 -0.74 11.07 13.69
C LEU A 25 -1.96 11.98 13.49
N ALA A 26 -3.16 11.50 13.82
CA ALA A 26 -4.40 12.27 13.71
C ALA A 26 -4.36 13.57 14.50
N ARG A 27 -3.74 13.57 15.70
CA ARG A 27 -3.52 14.77 16.52
C ARG A 27 -2.76 15.86 15.78
N HIS A 28 -1.94 15.49 14.81
CA HIS A 28 -1.05 16.39 14.06
C HIS A 28 -1.55 16.66 12.64
N HIS A 29 -2.76 16.21 12.28
CA HIS A 29 -3.27 16.29 10.91
C HIS A 29 -2.30 15.67 9.89
N ALA A 30 -1.57 14.64 10.29
CA ALA A 30 -0.54 14.01 9.49
C ALA A 30 -1.10 12.86 8.65
N THR A 31 -0.48 12.62 7.49
CA THR A 31 -0.73 11.46 6.62
C THR A 31 0.20 10.31 7.02
N LEU A 32 -0.32 9.09 7.04
CA LEU A 32 0.50 7.89 7.18
C LEU A 32 1.00 7.45 5.78
N ASN A 33 2.31 7.34 5.59
CA ASN A 33 2.90 6.75 4.37
C ASN A 33 3.36 5.32 4.67
N PHE A 34 2.83 4.32 3.96
CA PHE A 34 3.12 2.90 4.18
C PHE A 34 3.77 2.22 2.97
N THR A 35 4.42 1.07 3.14
CA THR A 35 5.13 0.37 2.06
C THR A 35 4.56 -1.04 1.82
N CYS A 36 5.19 -1.82 0.93
CA CYS A 36 4.80 -3.18 0.52
C CYS A 36 3.49 -3.28 -0.28
N LEU A 37 3.03 -2.18 -0.90
CA LEU A 37 1.75 -2.16 -1.62
C LEU A 37 1.70 -3.05 -2.86
N GLU A 38 2.85 -3.49 -3.37
CA GLU A 38 2.99 -4.32 -4.56
C GLU A 38 3.08 -5.82 -4.26
N MET A 39 3.34 -6.18 -3.01
CA MET A 39 3.64 -7.56 -2.62
C MET A 39 2.39 -8.43 -2.50
N ARG A 40 2.55 -9.70 -2.84
CA ARG A 40 1.56 -10.76 -2.58
C ARG A 40 2.14 -11.83 -1.67
N ASP A 41 1.30 -12.46 -0.85
CA ASP A 41 1.75 -13.48 0.09
C ASP A 41 2.31 -14.70 -0.65
N SER A 42 1.75 -15.01 -1.82
CA SER A 42 2.23 -16.09 -2.70
C SER A 42 3.62 -15.87 -3.28
N GLU A 43 4.14 -14.65 -3.23
CA GLU A 43 5.50 -14.31 -3.69
C GLU A 43 6.54 -14.46 -2.56
N GLN A 44 6.09 -14.81 -1.34
CA GLN A 44 6.96 -14.93 -0.17
C GLN A 44 7.29 -16.40 0.13
N PRO A 45 8.52 -16.71 0.58
CA PRO A 45 8.87 -18.04 1.05
C PRO A 45 7.98 -18.47 2.24
N ALA A 46 7.49 -19.71 2.22
CA ALA A 46 6.55 -20.22 3.23
C ALA A 46 7.17 -20.26 4.65
N GLU A 47 8.48 -20.46 4.73
CA GLU A 47 9.28 -20.44 5.94
C GLU A 47 9.34 -19.05 6.60
N ALA A 48 9.17 -17.97 5.82
CA ALA A 48 9.26 -16.60 6.34
C ALA A 48 8.04 -16.21 7.19
N LYS A 49 6.92 -16.95 7.07
CA LYS A 49 5.64 -16.60 7.72
C LYS A 49 5.22 -15.15 7.41
N SER A 50 5.48 -14.71 6.18
CA SER A 50 5.19 -13.37 5.68
C SER A 50 3.75 -13.28 5.18
N ALA A 51 3.11 -12.15 5.45
CA ALA A 51 1.70 -11.87 5.13
C ALA A 51 1.53 -10.38 4.73
N PRO A 52 2.23 -9.90 3.67
CA PRO A 52 2.18 -8.50 3.26
C PRO A 52 0.76 -8.02 2.93
N GLN A 53 -0.12 -8.86 2.39
CA GLN A 53 -1.48 -8.45 2.01
C GLN A 53 -2.32 -8.13 3.26
N GLU A 54 -2.30 -9.00 4.26
CA GLU A 54 -2.99 -8.78 5.53
C GLU A 54 -2.39 -7.60 6.29
N LEU A 55 -1.06 -7.44 6.26
CA LEU A 55 -0.38 -6.31 6.89
C LEU A 55 -0.83 -4.97 6.28
N VAL A 56 -0.82 -4.85 4.95
CA VAL A 56 -1.32 -3.65 4.25
C VAL A 56 -2.77 -3.40 4.63
N GLN A 57 -3.63 -4.43 4.60
CA GLN A 57 -5.03 -4.29 4.97
C GLN A 57 -5.19 -3.76 6.40
N GLN A 58 -4.43 -4.28 7.36
CA GLN A 58 -4.49 -3.85 8.75
C GLN A 58 -4.08 -2.37 8.91
N VAL A 59 -2.93 -1.98 8.35
CA VAL A 59 -2.38 -0.63 8.52
C VAL A 59 -3.27 0.42 7.86
N LEU A 60 -3.69 0.20 6.60
CA LEU A 60 -4.57 1.13 5.90
C LEU A 60 -5.91 1.27 6.64
N SER A 61 -6.49 0.15 7.07
CA SER A 61 -7.75 0.15 7.83
C SER A 61 -7.63 0.90 9.16
N SER A 62 -6.50 0.76 9.86
CA SER A 62 -6.25 1.46 11.12
C SER A 62 -6.04 2.96 10.93
N GLY A 63 -5.41 3.38 9.83
CA GLY A 63 -5.33 4.79 9.43
C GLY A 63 -6.72 5.39 9.19
N TRP A 64 -7.50 4.78 8.29
CA TRP A 64 -8.84 5.29 7.96
C TRP A 64 -9.80 5.30 9.15
N LYS A 65 -9.71 4.33 10.07
CA LYS A 65 -10.50 4.30 11.31
C LYS A 65 -10.17 5.42 12.30
N GLU A 66 -8.98 6.03 12.18
CA GLU A 66 -8.57 7.20 12.97
C GLU A 66 -8.66 8.49 12.13
N TYR A 67 -9.39 8.46 11.01
CA TYR A 67 -9.72 9.62 10.17
C TYR A 67 -8.50 10.36 9.60
N ILE A 68 -7.41 9.64 9.31
CA ILE A 68 -6.24 10.19 8.62
C ILE A 68 -6.18 9.70 7.17
N ASP A 69 -5.55 10.53 6.33
CA ASP A 69 -5.13 10.11 5.01
C ASP A 69 -4.04 9.05 5.11
N VAL A 70 -4.07 8.10 4.16
CA VAL A 70 -3.04 7.08 4.02
C VAL A 70 -2.51 7.08 2.59
N ALA A 71 -1.20 7.28 2.46
CA ALA A 71 -0.43 7.17 1.23
C ALA A 71 0.47 5.94 1.28
N GLY A 72 1.15 5.61 0.18
CA GLY A 72 2.10 4.51 0.22
C GLY A 72 3.00 4.34 -0.98
N GLU A 73 3.81 3.29 -0.91
CA GLU A 73 4.92 3.03 -1.82
C GLU A 73 5.04 1.52 -2.08
N ASN A 74 5.64 1.13 -3.20
CA ASN A 74 6.17 -0.23 -3.35
C ASN A 74 7.47 -0.38 -2.55
N ALA A 75 7.72 -1.56 -1.97
CA ALA A 75 8.92 -1.83 -1.18
C ALA A 75 10.12 -2.23 -2.07
N LEU A 76 9.85 -2.98 -3.14
CA LEU A 76 10.88 -3.50 -4.06
C LEU A 76 10.64 -2.98 -5.48
N PRO A 77 11.69 -2.84 -6.31
CA PRO A 77 11.54 -2.48 -7.71
C PRO A 77 10.78 -3.59 -8.46
N ARG A 78 9.67 -3.22 -9.11
CA ARG A 78 8.78 -4.14 -9.85
C ARG A 78 8.23 -3.47 -11.09
N TYR A 79 8.36 -4.13 -12.25
CA TYR A 79 7.94 -3.59 -13.54
C TYR A 79 6.83 -4.42 -14.21
N ASP A 80 6.32 -5.45 -13.52
CA ASP A 80 5.33 -6.38 -14.04
C ASP A 80 3.89 -6.00 -13.71
N ALA A 81 2.95 -6.51 -14.51
CA ALA A 81 1.53 -6.22 -14.36
C ALA A 81 0.95 -6.74 -13.03
N THR A 82 1.52 -7.80 -12.44
CA THR A 82 1.04 -8.34 -11.15
C THR A 82 1.25 -7.32 -10.03
N ALA A 83 2.46 -6.76 -9.94
CA ALA A 83 2.77 -5.70 -8.97
C ALA A 83 1.89 -4.46 -9.15
N TYR A 84 1.73 -3.98 -10.39
CA TYR A 84 0.87 -2.83 -10.68
C TYR A 84 -0.60 -3.08 -10.30
N ASN A 85 -1.13 -4.26 -10.59
CA ASN A 85 -2.50 -4.62 -10.23
C ASN A 85 -2.69 -4.75 -8.72
N GLN A 86 -1.68 -5.25 -8.00
CA GLN A 86 -1.72 -5.32 -6.54
C GLN A 86 -1.72 -3.93 -5.90
N MET A 87 -0.89 -3.00 -6.41
CA MET A 87 -0.92 -1.59 -5.97
C MET A 87 -2.27 -0.92 -6.28
N LEU A 88 -2.84 -1.16 -7.47
CA LEU A 88 -4.16 -0.62 -7.84
C LEU A 88 -5.27 -1.10 -6.91
N LEU A 89 -5.23 -2.39 -6.52
CA LEU A 89 -6.14 -2.96 -5.53
C LEU A 89 -5.99 -2.24 -4.19
N ASN A 90 -4.77 -2.05 -3.70
CA ASN A 90 -4.54 -1.42 -2.40
C ASN A 90 -4.90 0.07 -2.38
N VAL A 91 -4.70 0.79 -3.49
CA VAL A 91 -5.07 2.21 -3.62
C VAL A 91 -6.59 2.41 -3.59
N ARG A 92 -7.36 1.45 -4.12
CA ARG A 92 -8.83 1.42 -4.08
C ARG A 92 -9.32 0.01 -3.75
N PRO A 93 -9.35 -0.39 -2.46
CA PRO A 93 -9.71 -1.76 -2.06
C PRO A 93 -11.11 -2.18 -2.46
N ASN A 94 -12.01 -1.22 -2.70
CA ASN A 94 -13.37 -1.45 -3.17
C ASN A 94 -13.61 -1.01 -4.63
N GLY A 95 -12.53 -0.77 -5.38
CA GLY A 95 -12.61 -0.31 -6.77
C GLY A 95 -13.05 1.14 -6.95
N VAL A 96 -13.45 1.48 -8.16
CA VAL A 96 -13.96 2.81 -8.53
C VAL A 96 -15.43 2.93 -8.14
N ASN A 97 -15.83 4.10 -7.65
CA ASN A 97 -17.24 4.43 -7.42
C ASN A 97 -17.71 5.38 -8.53
N LEU A 98 -18.71 4.97 -9.32
CA LEU A 98 -19.26 5.78 -10.41
C LEU A 98 -20.18 6.90 -9.92
N ASN A 99 -20.63 6.83 -8.67
CA ASN A 99 -21.62 7.75 -8.10
C ASN A 99 -20.99 8.81 -7.17
N GLY A 100 -19.66 8.90 -7.14
CA GLY A 100 -18.94 9.86 -6.29
C GLY A 100 -17.59 9.32 -5.78
N PRO A 101 -17.03 9.91 -4.72
CA PRO A 101 -15.78 9.43 -4.13
C PRO A 101 -15.85 7.96 -3.70
N PRO A 102 -14.78 7.16 -3.88
CA PRO A 102 -14.71 5.81 -3.34
C PRO A 102 -14.80 5.80 -1.81
N LYS A 103 -15.39 4.74 -1.24
CA LYS A 103 -15.49 4.56 0.22
C LYS A 103 -14.11 4.54 0.89
N LEU A 104 -13.16 3.81 0.29
CA LEU A 104 -11.78 3.70 0.73
C LEU A 104 -10.89 4.05 -0.47
N LYS A 105 -10.03 5.04 -0.29
CA LYS A 105 -9.04 5.46 -1.29
C LYS A 105 -7.78 5.91 -0.58
N MET A 106 -6.63 5.49 -1.07
CA MET A 106 -5.35 6.09 -0.65
C MET A 106 -5.24 7.53 -1.20
N SER A 107 -4.58 8.41 -0.45
CA SER A 107 -4.38 9.81 -0.84
C SER A 107 -3.36 9.95 -1.97
N GLY A 108 -2.33 9.10 -2.00
CA GLY A 108 -1.33 9.05 -3.06
C GLY A 108 -0.51 7.76 -3.03
N LEU A 109 0.23 7.53 -4.12
CA LEU A 109 1.21 6.45 -4.23
C LEU A 109 2.51 6.99 -4.84
N THR A 110 3.64 6.72 -4.20
CA THR A 110 4.98 7.03 -4.71
C THR A 110 5.64 5.76 -5.23
N TYR A 111 6.06 5.76 -6.49
CA TYR A 111 6.71 4.61 -7.10
C TYR A 111 8.23 4.63 -6.88
N LEU A 112 8.77 3.55 -6.33
CA LEU A 112 10.20 3.31 -6.13
C LEU A 112 10.73 2.49 -7.32
N ARG A 113 11.63 3.00 -8.15
CA ARG A 113 12.21 4.35 -8.25
C ARG A 113 12.45 4.64 -9.75
N LEU A 114 12.56 5.90 -10.12
CA LEU A 114 13.12 6.26 -11.44
C LEU A 114 14.50 5.60 -11.64
N SER A 115 14.63 4.86 -12.73
CA SER A 115 15.83 4.12 -13.12
C SER A 115 15.88 3.96 -14.63
N ASP A 116 17.04 3.59 -15.17
CA ASP A 116 17.15 3.22 -16.59
C ASP A 116 16.23 2.04 -16.93
N ASP A 117 16.11 1.06 -16.03
CA ASP A 117 15.21 -0.08 -16.18
C ASP A 117 13.74 0.36 -16.31
N LEU A 118 13.28 1.31 -15.50
CA LEU A 118 11.92 1.86 -15.61
C LEU A 118 11.70 2.54 -16.97
N LEU A 119 12.74 3.22 -17.48
CA LEU A 119 12.68 4.00 -18.71
C LEU A 119 12.91 3.15 -19.98
N GLN A 120 13.25 1.87 -19.84
CA GLN A 120 13.23 0.95 -20.99
C GLN A 120 11.82 0.90 -21.59
N THR A 121 11.75 0.90 -22.93
CA THR A 121 10.50 1.05 -23.69
C THR A 121 9.35 0.20 -23.16
N ASP A 122 9.56 -1.11 -22.99
CA ASP A 122 8.50 -2.03 -22.59
C ASP A 122 8.00 -1.76 -21.15
N ASN A 123 8.92 -1.52 -20.22
CA ASN A 123 8.61 -1.20 -18.82
C ASN A 123 7.87 0.14 -18.72
N PHE A 124 8.34 1.15 -19.45
CA PHE A 124 7.74 2.48 -19.43
C PHE A 124 6.35 2.49 -20.07
N GLU A 125 6.13 1.73 -21.14
CA GLU A 125 4.79 1.56 -21.73
C GLU A 125 3.80 0.92 -20.74
N LEU A 126 4.24 -0.08 -19.98
CA LEU A 126 3.40 -0.68 -18.96
C LEU A 126 3.18 0.26 -17.77
N PHE A 127 4.21 0.98 -17.33
CA PHE A 127 4.10 1.99 -16.28
C PHE A 127 3.11 3.10 -16.64
N LYS A 128 3.11 3.59 -17.89
CA LYS A 128 2.10 4.55 -18.37
C LYS A 128 0.67 4.02 -18.24
N LYS A 129 0.44 2.74 -18.55
CA LYS A 129 -0.87 2.08 -18.35
C LYS A 129 -1.23 2.02 -16.88
N PHE A 130 -0.29 1.68 -16.01
CA PHE A 130 -0.48 1.72 -14.56
C PHE A 130 -0.89 3.13 -14.07
N VAL A 131 -0.17 4.18 -14.48
CA VAL A 131 -0.51 5.58 -14.15
C VAL A 131 -1.90 5.95 -14.66
N LYS A 132 -2.26 5.57 -15.89
CA LYS A 132 -3.61 5.81 -16.43
C LYS A 132 -4.69 5.14 -15.58
N LYS A 133 -4.46 3.91 -15.12
CA LYS A 133 -5.38 3.20 -14.21
C LYS A 133 -5.41 3.82 -12.82
N MET A 134 -4.29 4.30 -12.29
CA MET A 134 -4.25 5.06 -11.04
C MET A 134 -5.17 6.27 -11.09
N HIS A 135 -5.22 6.96 -12.23
CA HIS A 135 -6.15 8.08 -12.49
C HIS A 135 -7.58 7.67 -12.86
N ALA A 136 -7.94 6.39 -12.68
CA ALA A 136 -9.27 5.86 -13.02
C ALA A 136 -9.66 6.08 -14.48
N ASP A 137 -8.68 6.01 -15.39
CA ASP A 137 -8.81 6.23 -16.83
C ASP A 137 -9.30 7.63 -17.25
N LEU A 138 -9.40 8.58 -16.31
CA LEU A 138 -9.72 9.99 -16.54
C LEU A 138 -8.63 10.72 -17.35
#